data_AF-A0A7K3ZJ53-F1
#
_entry.id   AF-A0A7K3ZJ53-F1
#
_cell.length_a   1.000
_cell.length_b   1.000
_cell.length_c   1.000
_cell.angle_alpha   90.00
_cell.angle_beta   90.00
_cell.angle_gamma   90.00
#
_symmetry.space_group_name_H-M   'P 1'
#
loop_
_entity.id
_entity.type
_entity.pdbx_description
1 polymer ?
#
loop_
_entity_poly.entity_id
_entity_poly.type
_entity_poly.pdbx_seq_one_letter_code
_entity_poly.pdbx_strand_id
1 'polypeptide(L)'
;MTAKRQSMLNTHRLAPFKYDMNEILDSSAMDEAKASSFLASVIAKASRQSTREAKEFVRTFLDSGDLTKEETDRISRLLDKYSKYR
;
A
#
# COMPACT_ATOMS: atom_id res chain seq x y z
N MET A 1 22.31 13.33 10.64
CA MET A 1 22.12 12.16 9.76
C MET A 1 21.27 12.60 8.58
N THR A 2 21.83 12.67 7.39
CA THR A 2 21.06 12.95 6.16
C THR A 2 20.16 11.75 5.91
N ALA A 3 18.84 11.93 5.90
CA ALA A 3 17.92 10.85 5.55
C ALA A 3 18.33 10.29 4.19
N LYS A 4 18.59 8.97 4.12
CA LYS A 4 18.94 8.31 2.86
C LYS A 4 17.72 8.43 1.95
N ARG A 5 17.92 8.93 0.72
CA ARG A 5 16.84 9.04 -0.27
C ARG A 5 16.16 7.68 -0.43
N GLN A 6 14.86 7.63 -0.19
CA GLN A 6 14.07 6.41 -0.32
C GLN A 6 12.73 6.68 -0.98
N SER A 7 12.19 5.66 -1.63
CA SER A 7 10.87 5.73 -2.24
C SER A 7 9.79 5.80 -1.15
N MET A 8 8.99 6.85 -1.16
CA MET A 8 7.88 7.07 -0.22
C MET A 8 6.63 7.49 -0.99
N LEU A 9 5.45 7.26 -0.40
CA LEU A 9 4.19 7.70 -1.01
C LEU A 9 4.19 9.22 -1.21
N ASN A 10 3.78 9.67 -2.40
CA ASN A 10 3.58 11.08 -2.66
C ASN A 10 2.25 11.52 -2.06
N THR A 11 2.29 12.18 -0.90
CA THR A 11 1.10 12.62 -0.15
C THR A 11 0.18 13.56 -0.94
N HIS A 12 0.70 14.30 -1.93
CA HIS A 12 -0.13 15.11 -2.84
C HIS A 12 -0.99 14.26 -3.79
N ARG A 13 -0.68 12.97 -3.94
CA ARG A 13 -1.43 12.00 -4.74
C ARG A 13 -2.15 10.98 -3.86
N LEU A 14 -2.42 11.31 -2.60
CA LEU A 14 -3.07 10.38 -1.67
C LEU A 14 -4.52 10.07 -2.05
N ALA A 15 -5.28 11.06 -2.52
CA ALA A 15 -6.66 10.85 -2.96
C ALA A 15 -6.77 9.84 -4.13
N PRO A 16 -6.05 10.01 -5.26
CA PRO A 16 -6.09 9.01 -6.33
C PRO A 16 -5.46 7.67 -5.94
N PHE A 17 -4.47 7.64 -5.04
CA PHE A 17 -3.96 6.38 -4.49
C PHE A 17 -5.03 5.61 -3.71
N LYS A 18 -5.79 6.30 -2.84
CA LYS A 18 -6.88 5.67 -2.07
C LYS A 18 -7.98 5.15 -2.99
N TYR A 19 -8.33 5.90 -4.01
CA TYR A 19 -9.33 5.49 -5.01
C TYR A 19 -8.90 4.19 -5.71
N ASP A 20 -7.71 4.16 -6.31
CA ASP A 20 -7.19 2.96 -7.00
C ASP A 20 -7.03 1.76 -6.02
N MET A 21 -6.70 2.02 -4.74
CA MET A 21 -6.59 0.95 -3.75
C MET A 21 -7.94 0.35 -3.39
N ASN A 22 -8.97 1.20 -3.20
CA ASN A 22 -10.32 0.73 -2.90
C ASN A 22 -10.87 -0.13 -4.04
N GLU A 23 -10.60 0.22 -5.30
CA GLU A 23 -10.99 -0.65 -6.43
C GLU A 23 -10.39 -2.06 -6.37
N ILE A 24 -9.21 -2.23 -5.76
CA ILE A 24 -8.64 -3.56 -5.52
C ILE A 24 -9.32 -4.23 -4.33
N LEU A 25 -9.49 -3.51 -3.22
CA LEU A 25 -10.02 -4.05 -1.97
C LEU A 25 -11.50 -4.42 -2.06
N ASP A 26 -12.30 -3.66 -2.81
CA ASP A 26 -13.71 -3.94 -3.08
C ASP A 26 -13.91 -5.25 -3.86
N SER A 27 -12.88 -5.67 -4.62
CA SER A 27 -12.87 -6.97 -5.31
C SER A 27 -12.27 -8.10 -4.48
N SER A 28 -11.74 -7.79 -3.30
CA SER A 28 -11.06 -8.76 -2.44
C SER A 28 -12.01 -9.50 -1.50
N ALA A 29 -11.56 -10.65 -1.00
CA ALA A 29 -12.27 -11.40 0.02
C ALA A 29 -12.15 -10.79 1.43
N MET A 30 -11.39 -9.69 1.58
CA MET A 30 -11.16 -9.02 2.86
C MET A 30 -12.44 -8.31 3.32
N ASP A 31 -12.82 -8.49 4.59
CA ASP A 31 -13.96 -7.76 5.15
C ASP A 31 -13.68 -6.24 5.21
N GLU A 32 -14.74 -5.42 5.14
CA GLU A 32 -14.63 -3.97 5.00
C GLU A 32 -13.87 -3.29 6.17
N ALA A 33 -14.08 -3.77 7.40
CA ALA A 33 -13.40 -3.21 8.57
C ALA A 33 -11.89 -3.50 8.53
N LYS A 34 -11.53 -4.70 8.10
CA LYS A 34 -10.14 -5.10 7.88
C LYS A 34 -9.51 -4.37 6.70
N ALA A 35 -10.23 -4.20 5.59
CA ALA A 35 -9.79 -3.46 4.41
C ALA A 35 -9.48 -1.98 4.75
N SER A 36 -10.35 -1.33 5.52
CA SER A 36 -10.13 0.03 6.01
C SER A 36 -8.87 0.15 6.88
N SER A 37 -8.69 -0.80 7.82
CA SER A 37 -7.52 -0.87 8.70
C SER A 37 -6.22 -1.15 7.94
N PHE A 38 -6.29 -2.05 6.95
CA PHE A 38 -5.21 -2.39 6.04
C PHE A 38 -4.77 -1.17 5.22
N LEU A 39 -5.71 -0.47 4.58
CA LEU A 39 -5.44 0.74 3.80
C LEU A 39 -4.75 1.81 4.64
N ALA A 40 -5.26 2.08 5.85
CA ALA A 40 -4.66 3.04 6.76
C ALA A 40 -3.19 2.67 7.10
N SER A 41 -2.94 1.38 7.34
CA SER A 41 -1.61 0.86 7.66
C SER A 41 -0.65 0.95 6.48
N VAL A 42 -1.10 0.62 5.26
CA VAL A 42 -0.30 0.76 4.03
C VAL A 42 0.09 2.22 3.82
N ILE A 43 -0.87 3.15 3.94
CA ILE A 43 -0.61 4.59 3.80
C ILE A 43 0.40 5.07 4.85
N ALA A 44 0.22 4.68 6.11
CA ALA A 44 1.11 5.08 7.20
C ALA A 44 2.54 4.59 6.95
N LYS A 45 2.72 3.31 6.58
CA LYS A 45 4.03 2.73 6.27
C LYS A 45 4.66 3.40 5.05
N ALA A 46 3.92 3.53 3.95
CA ALA A 46 4.43 4.12 2.71
C ALA A 46 4.78 5.60 2.84
N SER A 47 4.06 6.35 3.69
CA SER A 47 4.25 7.80 3.86
C SER A 47 5.28 8.17 4.92
N ARG A 48 5.49 7.32 5.94
CA ARG A 48 6.38 7.58 7.08
C ARG A 48 7.69 6.78 7.05
N GLN A 49 7.68 5.62 6.40
CA GLN A 49 8.83 4.71 6.34
C GLN A 49 9.34 4.59 4.90
N SER A 50 8.75 3.72 4.07
CA SER A 50 9.03 3.64 2.63
C SER A 50 7.97 2.79 1.91
N THR A 51 7.92 2.86 0.58
CA THR A 51 7.09 1.94 -0.21
C THR A 51 7.57 0.49 -0.12
N ARG A 52 8.84 0.24 0.22
CA ARG A 52 9.35 -1.11 0.49
C ARG A 52 8.72 -1.70 1.75
N GLU A 53 8.76 -0.98 2.87
CA GLU A 53 8.14 -1.42 4.14
C GLU A 53 6.62 -1.62 3.99
N ALA A 54 5.97 -0.81 3.15
CA ALA A 54 4.57 -1.00 2.81
C ALA A 54 4.35 -2.31 2.03
N LYS A 55 5.18 -2.64 1.04
CA LYS A 55 5.08 -3.91 0.28
C LYS A 55 5.34 -5.13 1.16
N GLU A 56 6.30 -5.05 2.08
CA GLU A 56 6.55 -6.13 3.04
C GLU A 56 5.34 -6.37 3.94
N PHE A 57 4.67 -5.30 4.39
CA PHE A 57 3.40 -5.41 5.10
C PHE A 57 2.28 -6.00 4.24
N VAL A 58 2.14 -5.60 2.99
CA VAL A 58 1.14 -6.19 2.07
C VAL A 58 1.38 -7.70 1.92
N ARG A 59 2.65 -8.14 1.86
CA ARG A 59 2.98 -9.56 1.76
C ARG A 59 2.50 -10.38 2.95
N THR A 60 2.42 -9.82 4.15
CA THR A 60 1.88 -10.57 5.30
C THR A 60 0.40 -10.90 5.15
N PHE A 61 -0.34 -10.13 4.33
CA PHE A 61 -1.75 -10.40 4.01
C PHE A 61 -1.91 -11.42 2.88
N LEU A 62 -0.90 -11.55 2.00
CA LEU A 62 -0.80 -12.68 1.09
C LEU A 62 -0.55 -13.98 1.86
N ASP A 63 0.40 -13.94 2.80
CA ASP A 63 0.78 -15.11 3.59
C ASP A 63 -0.36 -15.60 4.50
N SER A 64 -1.25 -14.70 4.96
CA SER A 64 -2.45 -15.05 5.73
C SER A 64 -3.66 -15.47 4.87
N GLY A 65 -3.56 -15.35 3.54
CA GLY A 65 -4.64 -15.67 2.60
C GLY A 65 -5.74 -14.59 2.48
N ASP A 66 -5.52 -13.41 3.07
CA ASP A 66 -6.46 -12.28 2.97
C ASP A 66 -6.36 -11.53 1.63
N LEU A 67 -5.22 -11.68 0.95
CA LEU A 67 -5.00 -11.20 -0.40
C LEU A 67 -4.51 -12.36 -1.26
N THR A 68 -4.91 -12.36 -2.51
CA THR A 68 -4.33 -13.16 -3.57
C THR A 68 -3.01 -12.56 -4.04
N LYS A 69 -2.24 -13.36 -4.78
CA LYS A 69 -1.01 -12.89 -5.42
C LYS A 69 -1.29 -11.75 -6.42
N GLU A 70 -2.38 -11.84 -7.16
CA GLU A 70 -2.76 -10.83 -8.15
C GLU A 70 -3.05 -9.47 -7.49
N GLU A 71 -3.82 -9.46 -6.40
CA GLU A 71 -4.10 -8.23 -5.64
C GLU A 71 -2.82 -7.65 -5.05
N THR A 72 -1.98 -8.48 -4.46
CA THR A 72 -0.67 -8.09 -3.92
C THR A 72 0.23 -7.43 -4.98
N ASP A 73 0.27 -8.01 -6.19
CA ASP A 73 1.03 -7.48 -7.31
C ASP A 73 0.45 -6.17 -7.85
N ARG A 74 -0.89 -6.02 -7.87
CA ARG A 74 -1.56 -4.75 -8.22
C ARG A 74 -1.26 -3.66 -7.19
N ILE A 75 -1.38 -3.96 -5.90
CA ILE A 75 -1.07 -3.04 -4.80
C ILE A 75 0.39 -2.59 -4.86
N SER A 76 1.32 -3.52 -5.12
CA SER A 76 2.75 -3.21 -5.27
C SER A 76 3.01 -2.24 -6.42
N ARG A 77 2.32 -2.40 -7.56
CA ARG A 77 2.38 -1.48 -8.70
C ARG A 77 1.80 -0.10 -8.36
N LEU A 78 0.71 -0.02 -7.59
CA LEU A 78 0.18 1.26 -7.11
C LEU A 78 1.18 2.00 -6.22
N LEU A 79 1.81 1.28 -5.28
CA LEU A 79 2.83 1.86 -4.41
C LEU A 79 3.98 2.48 -5.23
N ASP A 80 4.43 1.82 -6.30
CA ASP A 80 5.45 2.36 -7.19
C ASP A 80 4.93 3.56 -8.00
N LYS A 81 3.76 3.42 -8.64
CA LYS A 81 3.10 4.47 -9.45
C LYS A 81 2.91 5.78 -8.69
N TYR A 82 2.60 5.72 -7.40
CA TYR A 82 2.32 6.88 -6.56
C TYR A 82 3.49 7.28 -5.66
N SER A 83 4.64 6.64 -5.79
CA SER A 83 5.84 6.99 -5.04
C SER A 83 6.54 8.24 -5.55
N LYS A 84 7.39 8.81 -4.69
CA LYS A 84 8.46 9.73 -5.05
C LYS A 84 9.67 9.47 -4.14
N TYR A 85 10.87 9.71 -4.65
CA TYR A 85 12.06 9.69 -3.79
C TYR A 85 12.04 10.90 -2.85
N ARG A 86 12.28 10.64 -1.56
CA ARG A 86 12.36 11.65 -0.49
C ARG A 86 13.62 11.42 0.33
#